data_AF-A0A924SXJ8-F1
#
_entry.id   AF-A0A924SXJ8-F1
#
_cell.length_a   1.000
_cell.length_b   1.000
_cell.length_c   1.000
_cell.angle_alpha   90.00
_cell.angle_beta   90.00
_cell.angle_gamma   90.00
#
_symmetry.space_group_name_H-M   'P 1'
#
loop_
_entity.id
_entity.type
_entity.pdbx_description
1 polymer ?
#
loop_
_entity_poly.entity_id
_entity_poly.type
_entity_poly.pdbx_seq_one_letter_code
_entity_poly.pdbx_strand_id
1 'polypeptide(L)'
;MKTKNIIKNVLLVLTLLSIFVSSQQIFANEDVHLDKAPIDVSNHESLQRGARTFTNYCLNCHSANYMRYNRLLEIGLTEQQIKENLIFTGDKVGDPMKVSINKKEAKTWFGVA
;
A
#
# COMPACT_ATOMS: atom_id res chain seq x y z
N MET A 1 60.20 5.34 32.08
CA MET A 1 59.52 5.79 30.85
C MET A 1 59.13 4.63 29.92
N LYS A 2 60.02 3.66 29.64
CA LYS A 2 59.75 2.49 28.78
C LYS A 2 58.58 1.60 29.23
N THR A 3 58.43 1.30 30.52
CA THR A 3 57.35 0.45 31.06
C THR A 3 55.96 1.08 30.93
N LYS A 4 55.82 2.40 31.14
CA LYS A 4 54.56 3.13 30.90
C LYS A 4 54.14 3.11 29.42
N ASN A 5 55.10 3.14 28.50
CA ASN A 5 54.82 3.07 27.06
C ASN A 5 54.43 1.65 26.62
N ILE A 6 55.04 0.62 27.21
CA ILE A 6 54.66 -0.78 26.96
C ILE A 6 53.23 -1.05 27.47
N ILE A 7 52.89 -0.59 28.68
CA ILE A 7 51.53 -0.73 29.22
C ILE A 7 50.50 0.03 28.37
N LYS A 8 50.83 1.26 27.92
CA LYS A 8 49.96 2.00 26.98
C LYS A 8 49.75 1.27 25.67
N ASN A 9 50.80 0.70 25.09
CA ASN A 9 50.71 -0.03 23.82
C ASN A 9 49.91 -1.31 23.98
N VAL A 10 50.09 -2.05 25.09
CA VAL A 10 49.29 -3.24 25.40
C VAL A 10 47.82 -2.87 25.59
N LEU A 11 47.53 -1.79 26.33
CA LEU A 11 46.16 -1.31 26.53
C LEU A 11 45.50 -0.89 25.21
N LEU A 12 46.27 -0.24 24.33
CA LEU A 12 45.80 0.23 23.01
C LEU A 12 45.55 -0.94 22.04
N VAL A 13 46.38 -1.98 22.08
CA VAL A 13 46.15 -3.21 21.31
C VAL A 13 44.92 -3.95 21.83
N LEU A 14 44.72 -4.02 23.15
CA LEU A 14 43.55 -4.65 23.76
C LEU A 14 42.25 -3.92 23.38
N THR A 15 42.22 -2.59 23.42
CA THR A 15 41.04 -1.83 23.00
C THR A 15 40.76 -1.95 21.50
N LEU A 16 41.78 -1.93 20.65
CA LEU A 16 41.60 -2.14 19.21
C LEU A 16 41.08 -3.55 18.90
N LEU A 17 41.56 -4.56 19.63
CA LEU A 17 41.10 -5.95 19.48
C LEU A 17 39.65 -6.10 19.94
N SER A 18 39.24 -5.47 21.03
CA SER A 18 37.84 -5.47 21.48
C SER A 18 36.90 -4.79 20.49
N ILE A 19 37.33 -3.71 19.83
CA ILE A 19 36.53 -3.03 18.79
C ILE A 19 36.37 -3.94 17.56
N PHE A 20 37.43 -4.64 17.16
CA PHE A 20 37.39 -5.58 16.03
C PHE A 20 36.50 -6.80 16.29
N VAL A 21 36.47 -7.31 17.53
CA VAL A 21 35.59 -8.43 17.91
C VAL A 21 34.11 -7.99 18.03
N SER A 22 33.86 -6.70 18.28
CA SER A 22 32.51 -6.15 18.47
C SER A 22 31.79 -5.79 17.16
N SER A 23 32.43 -5.94 16.00
CA SER A 23 31.76 -5.75 14.70
C SER A 23 30.88 -6.97 14.37
N GLN A 24 29.80 -7.14 15.11
CA GLN A 24 28.71 -8.05 14.76
C GLN A 24 28.03 -7.48 13.50
N GLN A 25 28.13 -8.17 12.37
CA GLN A 25 27.35 -7.83 11.19
C GLN A 25 25.89 -8.22 11.46
N ILE A 26 25.04 -7.24 11.74
CA ILE A 26 23.60 -7.43 11.78
C ILE A 26 23.14 -7.50 10.32
N PHE A 27 23.00 -8.72 9.80
CA PHE A 27 22.35 -8.94 8.53
C PHE A 27 20.84 -8.72 8.72
N ALA A 28 20.22 -7.95 7.82
CA ALA A 28 18.77 -7.92 7.74
C ALA A 28 18.29 -9.32 7.33
N ASN A 29 17.32 -9.89 8.05
CA ASN A 29 16.68 -11.13 7.62
C ASN A 29 15.85 -10.83 6.37
N GLU A 30 16.32 -11.26 5.20
CA GLU A 30 15.58 -11.18 3.93
C GLU A 30 14.51 -12.28 3.82
N ASP A 31 14.61 -13.34 4.62
CA ASP A 31 13.81 -14.56 4.47
C ASP A 31 12.63 -14.60 5.47
N VAL A 32 11.85 -13.52 5.53
CA VAL A 32 10.57 -13.54 6.25
C VAL A 32 9.59 -14.34 5.41
N HIS A 33 9.08 -15.44 5.97
CA HIS A 33 8.00 -16.20 5.35
C HIS A 33 6.77 -15.31 5.16
N LEU A 34 6.45 -14.99 3.90
CA LEU A 34 5.24 -14.26 3.54
C LEU A 34 4.17 -15.26 3.12
N ASP A 35 3.06 -15.27 3.86
CA ASP A 35 1.89 -16.02 3.45
C ASP A 35 1.36 -15.50 2.12
N LYS A 36 0.98 -16.43 1.24
CA LYS A 36 0.27 -16.06 0.02
C LYS A 36 -1.11 -15.57 0.38
N ALA A 37 -1.43 -14.33 0.01
CA ALA A 37 -2.78 -13.80 0.17
C ALA A 37 -3.79 -14.72 -0.53
N PRO A 38 -4.92 -15.08 0.12
CA PRO A 38 -5.93 -15.97 -0.44
C PRO A 38 -6.82 -15.22 -1.44
N ILE A 39 -6.21 -14.67 -2.49
CA ILE A 39 -6.88 -13.89 -3.53
C ILE A 39 -6.94 -14.67 -4.84
N ASP A 40 -8.11 -14.63 -5.46
CA ASP A 40 -8.33 -15.14 -6.80
C ASP A 40 -8.87 -14.02 -7.70
N VAL A 41 -8.00 -13.51 -8.56
CA VAL A 41 -8.32 -12.42 -9.50
C VAL A 41 -9.12 -12.92 -10.71
N SER A 42 -9.30 -14.24 -10.87
CA SER A 42 -10.16 -14.83 -11.90
C SER A 42 -11.59 -15.04 -11.40
N ASN A 43 -11.84 -14.88 -10.09
CA ASN A 43 -13.17 -15.03 -9.51
C ASN A 43 -14.02 -13.78 -9.80
N HIS A 44 -14.64 -13.77 -10.98
CA HIS A 44 -15.42 -12.64 -11.46
C HIS A 44 -16.60 -12.31 -10.54
N GLU A 45 -17.27 -13.31 -9.95
CA GLU A 45 -18.37 -13.05 -9.02
C GLU A 45 -17.90 -12.29 -7.77
N SER A 46 -16.72 -12.63 -7.25
CA SER A 46 -16.11 -11.92 -6.14
C SER A 46 -15.79 -10.48 -6.52
N LEU A 47 -15.21 -10.27 -7.71
CA LEU A 47 -14.91 -8.93 -8.23
C LEU A 47 -16.18 -8.10 -8.44
N GLN A 48 -17.27 -8.70 -8.94
CA GLN A 48 -18.55 -8.02 -9.12
C GLN A 48 -19.17 -7.60 -7.78
N ARG A 49 -19.12 -8.47 -6.75
CA ARG A 49 -19.54 -8.11 -5.38
C ARG A 49 -18.67 -6.99 -4.82
N GLY A 50 -17.37 -7.03 -5.06
CA GLY A 50 -16.42 -5.97 -4.68
C GLY A 50 -16.76 -4.64 -5.35
N ALA A 51 -17.01 -4.63 -6.66
CA ALA A 51 -17.42 -3.45 -7.41
C ALA A 51 -18.70 -2.82 -6.84
N ARG A 52 -19.74 -3.64 -6.57
CA ARG A 52 -20.98 -3.20 -5.94
C ARG A 52 -20.75 -2.60 -4.55
N THR A 53 -19.91 -3.21 -3.73
CA THR A 53 -19.60 -2.67 -2.39
C THR A 53 -18.86 -1.34 -2.49
N PHE A 54 -17.86 -1.27 -3.37
CA PHE A 54 -17.06 -0.07 -3.55
C PHE A 54 -17.91 1.11 -4.04
N THR A 55 -18.74 0.94 -5.07
CA THR A 55 -19.57 2.02 -5.61
C THR A 55 -20.62 2.48 -4.61
N ASN A 56 -21.24 1.58 -3.87
CA ASN A 56 -22.30 1.92 -2.91
C ASN A 56 -21.79 2.61 -1.65
N TYR A 57 -20.60 2.25 -1.16
CA TYR A 57 -20.16 2.66 0.18
C TYR A 57 -18.84 3.42 0.20
N CYS A 58 -17.92 3.10 -0.70
CA CYS A 58 -16.57 3.66 -0.66
C CYS A 58 -16.43 4.87 -1.58
N LEU A 59 -17.02 4.82 -2.77
CA LEU A 59 -16.83 5.81 -3.83
C LEU A 59 -17.30 7.22 -3.46
N ASN A 60 -18.21 7.33 -2.48
CA ASN A 60 -18.67 8.62 -1.94
C ASN A 60 -17.56 9.40 -1.22
N CYS A 61 -16.50 8.72 -0.75
CA CYS A 61 -15.35 9.33 -0.07
C CYS A 61 -14.00 9.01 -0.74
N HIS A 62 -13.87 7.83 -1.37
CA HIS A 62 -12.64 7.34 -1.98
C HIS A 62 -12.79 7.21 -3.49
N SER A 63 -12.13 8.09 -4.24
CA SER A 63 -12.09 7.99 -5.71
C SER A 63 -11.21 6.83 -6.17
N ALA A 64 -11.57 6.21 -7.29
CA ALA A 64 -10.69 5.34 -8.05
C ALA A 64 -10.37 5.99 -9.41
N ASN A 65 -9.59 7.08 -9.39
CA ASN A 65 -9.38 7.98 -10.54
C ASN A 65 -8.75 7.32 -11.78
N TYR A 66 -8.08 6.18 -11.62
CA TYR A 66 -7.48 5.42 -12.72
C TYR A 66 -8.39 4.28 -13.23
N MET A 67 -9.51 4.03 -12.55
CA MET A 67 -10.52 3.05 -12.96
C MET A 67 -11.67 3.76 -13.65
N ARG A 68 -12.09 3.21 -14.79
CA ARG A 68 -13.31 3.61 -15.52
C ARG A 68 -14.38 2.54 -15.34
N TYR A 69 -15.64 2.94 -15.34
CA TYR A 69 -16.75 1.99 -15.19
C TYR A 69 -16.74 0.90 -16.27
N ASN A 70 -16.33 1.21 -17.51
CA ASN A 70 -16.23 0.24 -18.60
C ASN A 70 -15.20 -0.88 -18.35
N ARG A 71 -14.25 -0.73 -17.43
CA ARG A 71 -13.34 -1.82 -17.03
C ARG A 71 -14.08 -2.96 -16.35
N LEU A 72 -15.27 -2.70 -15.81
CA LEU A 72 -16.11 -3.73 -15.22
C LEU A 72 -16.70 -4.70 -16.26
N LEU A 73 -16.62 -4.37 -17.55
CA LEU A 73 -16.93 -5.32 -18.63
C LEU A 73 -15.96 -6.52 -18.61
N GLU A 74 -14.71 -6.31 -18.19
CA GLU A 74 -13.67 -7.36 -18.14
C GLU A 74 -14.00 -8.45 -17.11
N ILE A 75 -14.80 -8.11 -16.09
CA ILE A 75 -15.29 -9.06 -15.08
C ILE A 75 -16.70 -9.58 -15.39
N GLY A 76 -17.16 -9.44 -16.64
CA GLY A 76 -18.40 -10.05 -17.13
C GLY A 76 -19.69 -9.28 -16.83
N LEU A 77 -19.61 -8.02 -16.40
CA LEU A 77 -20.81 -7.16 -16.34
C LEU A 77 -21.15 -6.61 -17.73
N THR A 78 -22.42 -6.35 -17.98
CA THR A 78 -22.87 -5.65 -19.19
C THR A 78 -22.85 -4.13 -18.98
N GLU A 79 -22.76 -3.37 -20.07
CA GLU A 79 -22.86 -1.91 -20.02
C GLU A 79 -24.16 -1.45 -19.34
N GLN A 80 -25.26 -2.15 -19.62
CA GLN A 80 -26.56 -1.89 -18.99
C GLN A 80 -26.52 -2.14 -17.47
N GLN A 81 -25.97 -3.28 -17.03
CA GLN A 81 -25.85 -3.58 -15.59
C GLN A 81 -25.00 -2.54 -14.87
N ILE A 82 -23.89 -2.10 -15.47
CA ILE A 82 -23.02 -1.06 -14.92
C ILE A 82 -23.80 0.24 -14.77
N LYS A 83 -24.47 0.68 -15.84
CA LYS A 83 -25.22 1.93 -15.86
C LYS A 83 -26.38 1.94 -14.87
N GLU A 84 -27.13 0.85 -14.78
CA GLU A 84 -28.34 0.78 -13.95
C GLU A 84 -28.03 0.54 -12.46
N ASN A 85 -26.94 -0.15 -12.14
CA ASN A 85 -26.70 -0.64 -10.77
C ASN A 85 -25.45 -0.08 -10.10
N LEU A 86 -24.53 0.53 -10.84
CA LEU A 86 -23.23 0.96 -10.30
C LEU A 86 -22.94 2.45 -10.53
N ILE A 87 -23.71 3.12 -11.39
CA ILE A 87 -23.60 4.55 -11.69
C ILE A 87 -24.86 5.24 -11.17
N PHE A 88 -24.74 5.93 -10.04
CA PHE A 88 -25.86 6.66 -9.40
C PHE A 88 -25.79 8.17 -9.62
N THR A 89 -24.60 8.67 -9.93
CA THR A 89 -24.32 10.03 -10.36
C THR A 89 -24.36 10.02 -11.88
N GLY A 90 -24.88 11.06 -12.57
CA GLY A 90 -25.14 11.08 -14.03
C GLY A 90 -23.93 10.93 -14.97
N ASP A 91 -22.86 10.29 -14.53
CA ASP A 91 -21.67 9.88 -15.24
C ASP A 91 -21.99 8.86 -16.36
N LYS A 92 -21.05 8.71 -17.28
CA LYS A 92 -21.11 7.73 -18.36
C LYS A 92 -20.30 6.50 -18.02
N VAL A 93 -20.60 5.38 -18.67
CA VAL A 93 -19.84 4.12 -18.49
C VAL A 93 -18.36 4.28 -18.90
N GLY A 94 -18.06 5.20 -19.82
CA GLY A 94 -16.67 5.52 -20.17
C GLY A 94 -15.94 6.39 -19.14
N ASP A 95 -16.63 6.97 -18.16
CA ASP A 95 -16.03 7.93 -17.23
C ASP A 95 -15.24 7.24 -16.10
N PRO A 96 -14.24 7.92 -15.53
CA PRO A 96 -13.54 7.44 -14.34
C PRO A 96 -14.44 7.49 -13.09
N MET A 97 -14.16 6.60 -12.13
CA MET A 97 -14.84 6.55 -10.84
C MET A 97 -14.35 7.66 -9.91
N LYS A 98 -14.95 8.85 -10.03
CA LYS A 98 -14.62 10.04 -9.23
C LYS A 98 -15.46 10.12 -7.96
N VAL A 99 -14.87 10.71 -6.93
CA VAL A 99 -15.60 11.12 -5.73
C VAL A 99 -16.33 12.44 -5.99
N SER A 100 -17.50 12.62 -5.38
CA SER A 100 -18.30 13.85 -5.48
C SER A 100 -17.82 14.96 -4.54
N ILE A 101 -17.13 14.62 -3.45
CA ILE A 101 -16.62 15.61 -2.50
C ILE A 101 -15.51 16.47 -3.11
N ASN A 102 -15.59 17.78 -2.91
CA ASN A 102 -14.53 18.67 -3.34
C ASN A 102 -13.37 18.70 -2.34
N LYS A 103 -12.15 18.92 -2.84
CA LYS A 103 -10.92 18.85 -2.03
C LYS A 103 -10.90 19.85 -0.86
N LYS A 104 -11.51 21.02 -1.04
CA LYS A 104 -11.54 22.07 -0.01
C LYS A 104 -12.47 21.68 1.14
N GLU A 105 -13.64 21.14 0.82
CA GLU A 105 -14.60 20.59 1.78
C GLU A 105 -14.01 19.38 2.50
N ALA A 106 -13.40 18.44 1.77
CA ALA A 106 -12.74 17.29 2.36
C ALA A 106 -11.70 17.69 3.42
N LYS A 107 -10.82 18.65 3.10
CA LYS A 107 -9.85 19.17 4.06
C LYS A 107 -10.52 19.84 5.26
N THR A 108 -11.62 20.55 5.05
CA THR A 108 -12.33 21.27 6.12
C THR A 108 -13.05 20.31 7.06
N TRP A 109 -13.69 19.26 6.54
CA TRP A 109 -14.50 18.33 7.32
C TRP A 109 -13.69 17.17 7.92
N PHE A 110 -12.72 16.64 7.18
CA PHE A 110 -11.97 15.44 7.57
C PHE A 110 -10.50 15.72 7.91
N GLY A 111 -10.00 16.94 7.70
CA GLY A 111 -8.59 17.31 7.93
C GLY A 111 -7.61 16.74 6.91
N VAL A 112 -8.08 15.90 5.98
CA VAL A 112 -7.32 15.23 4.92
C VAL A 112 -8.00 15.43 3.58
N ALA A 113 -7.25 15.27 2.49
CA ALA A 113 -7.70 15.59 1.13
C ALA A 113 -7.19 14.56 0.12
#